data_AF-A0A506QH47-F1
#
_entry.id   AF-A0A506QH47-F1
#
_cell.length_a   1.000
_cell.length_b   1.000
_cell.length_c   1.000
_cell.angle_alpha   90.00
_cell.angle_beta   90.00
_cell.angle_gamma   90.00
#
_symmetry.space_group_name_H-M   'P 1'
#
loop_
_entity.id
_entity.type
_entity.pdbx_description
1 polymer ?
#
loop_
_entity_poly.entity_id
_entity_poly.type
_entity_poly.pdbx_seq_one_letter_code
_entity_poly.pdbx_strand_id
1 'polypeptide(L)'
;MNEREGSVIAKNDMTIHSQNTLCNLNAGLLQAGGDLQLSALNDINNVSATISGKKVALESVNDDINNLTTSQLWHLDADNGKGTKKSYTETLTGPAASITSLDSLTLKASNDS
;
A
#
# COMPACT_ATOMS: atom_id res chain seq x y z
N MET A 1 11.28 -14.57 -5.31
CA MET A 1 10.92 -13.95 -4.02
C MET A 1 9.53 -14.45 -3.69
N ASN A 2 9.29 -15.01 -2.51
CA ASN A 2 7.92 -15.32 -2.08
C ASN A 2 7.35 -14.06 -1.44
N GLU A 3 6.48 -13.35 -2.16
CA GLU A 3 5.65 -12.31 -1.56
C GLU A 3 4.68 -12.99 -0.59
N ARG A 4 4.74 -12.65 0.70
CA ARG A 4 3.78 -13.16 1.67
C ARG A 4 2.54 -12.28 1.58
N GLU A 5 1.51 -12.82 0.95
CA GLU A 5 0.21 -12.18 0.81
C GLU A 5 -0.63 -12.43 2.06
N GLY A 6 -1.36 -11.41 2.51
CA GLY A 6 -2.27 -11.49 3.66
C GLY A 6 -3.59 -10.79 3.35
N SER A 7 -4.70 -11.37 3.78
CA SER A 7 -6.01 -10.77 3.55
C SER A 7 -6.87 -10.76 4.82
N VAL A 8 -7.51 -9.63 5.08
CA VAL A 8 -8.57 -9.49 6.07
C VAL A 8 -9.82 -9.02 5.32
N ILE A 9 -10.87 -9.85 5.35
CA ILE A 9 -12.10 -9.62 4.59
C ILE A 9 -13.29 -9.71 5.53
N ALA A 10 -14.09 -8.66 5.58
CA ALA A 10 -15.39 -8.64 6.25
C ALA A 10 -16.52 -8.61 5.22
N LYS A 11 -17.59 -9.38 5.46
CA LYS A 11 -18.76 -9.39 4.57
C LYS A 11 -19.59 -8.10 4.66
N ASN A 12 -19.61 -7.49 5.83
CA ASN A 12 -20.30 -6.23 6.10
C ASN A 12 -19.23 -5.19 6.42
N ASP A 13 -19.34 -4.53 7.56
CA ASP A 13 -18.44 -3.45 7.97
C ASP A 13 -17.17 -4.00 8.64
N MET A 14 -16.09 -3.23 8.58
CA MET A 14 -14.84 -3.49 9.27
C MET A 14 -14.32 -2.21 9.90
N THR A 15 -14.01 -2.28 11.19
CA THR A 15 -13.35 -1.19 11.92
C THR A 15 -12.05 -1.70 12.51
N ILE A 16 -10.94 -1.01 12.24
CA ILE A 16 -9.63 -1.28 12.84
C ILE A 16 -9.15 -0.01 13.52
N HIS A 17 -8.73 -0.14 14.78
CA HIS A 17 -8.10 0.92 15.55
C HIS A 17 -6.72 0.46 15.98
N SER A 18 -5.68 1.20 15.60
CA SER A 18 -4.30 0.97 16.01
C SER A 18 -3.84 2.09 16.93
N GLN A 19 -3.28 1.73 18.09
CA GLN A 19 -2.63 2.68 19.01
C GLN A 19 -1.21 3.08 18.52
N ASN A 20 -0.86 2.75 17.28
CA ASN A 20 0.41 3.02 16.62
C ASN A 20 0.16 3.07 15.10
N THR A 21 1.18 2.84 14.27
CA THR A 21 1.07 2.64 12.82
C THR A 21 0.20 1.42 12.45
N LEU A 22 -0.57 1.54 11.37
CA LEU A 22 -1.24 0.43 10.68
C LEU A 22 -0.56 0.19 9.33
N CYS A 23 -0.18 -1.06 9.03
CA CYS A 23 0.50 -1.41 7.79
C CYS A 23 -0.26 -2.50 7.02
N ASN A 24 -0.65 -2.18 5.78
CA ASN A 24 -1.07 -3.13 4.75
C ASN A 24 0.01 -3.16 3.68
N LEU A 25 0.77 -4.25 3.61
CA LEU A 25 2.00 -4.33 2.82
C LEU A 25 1.92 -5.47 1.81
N ASN A 26 2.63 -5.33 0.69
CA ASN A 26 3.06 -6.44 -0.17
C ASN A 26 1.90 -7.35 -0.62
N ALA A 27 1.10 -6.85 -1.56
CA ALA A 27 -0.12 -7.48 -2.06
C ALA A 27 -1.18 -7.78 -0.98
N GLY A 28 -1.07 -7.14 0.19
CA GLY A 28 -2.05 -7.24 1.26
C GLY A 28 -3.43 -6.72 0.86
N LEU A 29 -4.49 -7.33 1.39
CA LEU A 29 -5.88 -6.95 1.12
C LEU A 29 -6.62 -6.67 2.42
N LEU A 30 -7.09 -5.44 2.59
CA LEU A 30 -8.10 -5.07 3.58
C LEU A 30 -9.40 -4.75 2.85
N GLN A 31 -10.44 -5.55 3.08
CA GLN A 31 -11.70 -5.41 2.36
C GLN A 31 -12.92 -5.54 3.28
N ALA A 32 -13.85 -4.60 3.17
CA ALA A 32 -15.19 -4.68 3.73
C ALA A 32 -16.24 -4.74 2.61
N GLY A 33 -17.27 -5.56 2.73
CA GLY A 33 -18.43 -5.50 1.82
C GLY A 33 -19.33 -4.27 2.09
N GLY A 34 -19.29 -3.75 3.31
CA GLY A 34 -19.92 -2.52 3.76
C GLY A 34 -18.89 -1.42 4.01
N ASP A 35 -19.01 -0.73 5.13
CA ASP A 35 -18.15 0.40 5.49
C ASP A 35 -16.81 -0.09 6.08
N LEU A 36 -15.70 0.44 5.57
CA LEU A 36 -14.35 0.21 6.09
C LEU A 36 -13.84 1.47 6.80
N GLN A 37 -13.58 1.35 8.10
CA GLN A 37 -13.00 2.43 8.90
C GLN A 37 -11.66 1.99 9.49
N LEU A 38 -10.59 2.69 9.12
CA LEU A 38 -9.26 2.49 9.69
C LEU A 38 -8.85 3.74 10.43
N SER A 39 -8.36 3.56 11.65
CA SER A 39 -7.81 4.63 12.47
C SER A 39 -6.50 4.20 13.08
N ALA A 40 -5.50 5.05 13.00
CA ALA A 40 -4.16 4.82 13.54
C ALA A 40 -3.69 6.06 14.29
N LEU A 41 -3.01 5.85 15.41
CA LEU A 41 -2.40 6.96 16.15
C LEU A 41 -1.29 7.62 15.32
N ASN A 42 -0.51 6.81 14.60
CA ASN A 42 0.53 7.25 13.66
C ASN A 42 0.08 6.92 12.23
N ASP A 43 1.01 6.57 11.33
CA ASP A 43 0.69 6.37 9.93
C ASP A 43 -0.32 5.25 9.63
N ILE A 44 -1.08 5.44 8.55
CA ILE A 44 -1.72 4.35 7.80
C ILE A 44 -0.92 4.12 6.53
N ASN A 45 -0.23 2.98 6.46
CA ASN A 45 0.62 2.62 5.33
C ASN A 45 -0.04 1.55 4.46
N ASN A 46 -0.42 1.91 3.24
CA ASN A 46 -0.85 1.00 2.19
C ASN A 46 0.24 0.91 1.11
N VAL A 47 1.07 -0.12 1.18
CA VAL A 47 2.27 -0.26 0.34
C VAL A 47 2.17 -1.45 -0.59
N SER A 48 2.03 -1.19 -1.88
CA SER A 48 1.79 -2.17 -2.93
C SER A 48 0.64 -3.12 -2.58
N ALA A 49 -0.41 -2.59 -1.98
CA ALA A 49 -1.49 -3.32 -1.35
C ALA A 49 -2.85 -2.66 -1.60
N THR A 50 -3.95 -3.34 -1.29
CA THR A 50 -5.31 -2.87 -1.57
C THR A 50 -6.13 -2.69 -0.30
N ILE A 51 -6.78 -1.53 -0.20
CA ILE A 51 -7.79 -1.19 0.81
C ILE A 51 -9.09 -0.90 0.05
N SER A 52 -10.18 -1.61 0.40
CA SER A 52 -11.46 -1.46 -0.31
C SER A 52 -12.69 -1.61 0.57
N GLY A 53 -13.73 -0.84 0.25
CA GLY A 53 -15.02 -0.89 0.94
C GLY A 53 -16.13 -0.24 0.12
N LYS A 54 -17.37 -0.33 0.61
CA LYS A 54 -18.45 0.48 0.07
C LYS A 54 -18.20 1.96 0.39
N LYS A 55 -18.00 2.27 1.66
CA LYS A 55 -17.42 3.52 2.12
C LYS A 55 -16.06 3.24 2.75
N VAL A 56 -15.11 4.13 2.55
CA VAL A 56 -13.79 4.03 3.17
C VAL A 56 -13.48 5.32 3.91
N ALA A 57 -13.19 5.21 5.20
CA ALA A 57 -12.70 6.31 6.03
C ALA A 57 -11.37 5.92 6.66
N LEU A 58 -10.34 6.71 6.39
CA LEU A 58 -9.00 6.54 6.94
C LEU A 58 -8.62 7.76 7.78
N GLU A 59 -8.22 7.52 9.03
CA GLU A 59 -7.76 8.56 9.95
C GLU A 59 -6.38 8.21 10.52
N SER A 60 -5.38 9.03 10.19
CA SER A 60 -4.11 9.10 10.92
C SER A 60 -4.16 10.29 11.87
N VAL A 61 -3.99 10.03 13.17
CA VAL A 61 -4.18 11.05 14.21
C VAL A 61 -2.99 11.98 14.34
N ASN A 62 -1.77 11.48 14.23
CA ASN A 62 -0.56 12.29 14.41
C ASN A 62 0.23 12.50 13.11
N ASP A 63 0.15 11.57 12.16
CA ASP A 63 1.07 11.49 11.02
C ASP A 63 0.29 11.36 9.70
N ASP A 64 0.76 10.54 8.75
CA ASP A 64 0.31 10.53 7.35
C ASP A 64 -0.56 9.31 6.98
N ILE A 65 -1.25 9.43 5.85
CA ILE A 65 -1.84 8.30 5.14
C ILE A 65 -1.05 8.08 3.85
N ASN A 66 -0.33 6.97 3.77
CA ASN A 66 0.60 6.68 2.69
C ASN A 66 0.03 5.58 1.76
N ASN A 67 -0.19 5.91 0.48
CA ASN A 67 -0.58 4.95 -0.55
C ASN A 67 0.52 4.81 -1.60
N LEU A 68 1.47 3.90 -1.36
CA LEU A 68 2.74 3.86 -2.07
C LEU A 68 2.89 2.58 -2.89
N THR A 69 3.20 2.71 -4.18
CA THR A 69 3.60 1.58 -5.01
C THR A 69 5.12 1.45 -5.01
N THR A 70 5.63 0.29 -4.61
CA THR A 70 7.07 0.01 -4.64
C THR A 70 7.52 -0.39 -6.04
N SER A 71 8.71 0.05 -6.41
CA SER A 71 9.40 -0.41 -7.62
C SER A 71 10.87 -0.68 -7.32
N GLN A 72 11.46 -1.58 -8.10
CA GLN A 72 12.85 -1.97 -8.00
C GLN A 72 13.54 -1.67 -9.33
N LEU A 73 14.61 -0.88 -9.27
CA LEU A 73 15.50 -0.71 -10.42
C LEU A 73 16.43 -1.93 -10.50
N TRP A 74 16.47 -2.58 -11.65
CA TRP A 74 17.46 -3.59 -11.93
C TRP A 74 18.45 -3.08 -12.96
N HIS A 75 19.71 -3.43 -12.73
CA HIS A 75 20.83 -3.06 -13.58
C HIS A 75 21.66 -4.30 -13.85
N LEU A 76 21.97 -4.54 -15.12
CA LEU A 76 22.84 -5.61 -15.56
C LEU A 76 23.94 -5.04 -16.43
N ASP A 77 25.16 -5.22 -15.96
CA ASP A 77 26.36 -4.99 -16.73
C ASP A 77 26.87 -6.32 -17.27
N ALA A 78 27.13 -6.35 -18.58
CA ALA A 78 27.78 -7.45 -19.27
C ALA A 78 29.08 -6.95 -19.91
N ASP A 79 30.20 -7.54 -19.51
CA ASP A 79 31.53 -7.28 -20.08
C ASP A 79 32.10 -8.60 -20.63
N ASN A 80 32.53 -8.60 -21.89
CA ASN A 80 33.12 -9.77 -22.52
C ASN A 80 34.66 -9.83 -22.39
N GLY A 81 35.28 -8.90 -21.66
CA GLY A 81 36.74 -8.82 -21.45
C GLY A 81 37.54 -8.43 -22.69
N LYS A 82 36.88 -8.17 -23.83
CA LYS A 82 37.49 -7.79 -25.12
C LYS A 82 37.17 -6.35 -25.51
N GLY A 83 36.77 -5.53 -24.54
CA GLY A 83 36.49 -4.11 -24.72
C GLY A 83 35.04 -3.76 -25.08
N THR A 84 34.15 -4.74 -25.20
CA THR A 84 32.71 -4.48 -25.36
C THR A 84 31.99 -4.63 -24.03
N LYS A 85 31.52 -3.50 -23.49
CA LYS A 85 30.63 -3.44 -22.32
C LYS A 85 29.21 -3.12 -22.79
N LYS A 86 28.22 -3.83 -22.25
CA LYS A 86 26.81 -3.52 -22.42
C LYS A 86 26.20 -3.36 -21.05
N SER A 87 25.35 -2.36 -20.89
CA SER A 87 24.52 -2.19 -19.71
C SER A 87 23.05 -2.25 -20.10
N TYR A 88 22.24 -2.81 -19.22
CA TYR A 88 20.80 -2.82 -19.33
C TYR A 88 20.21 -2.38 -17.99
N THR A 89 19.22 -1.50 -18.05
CA THR A 89 18.51 -0.99 -16.88
C THR A 89 17.02 -1.08 -17.16
N GLU A 90 16.26 -1.61 -16.21
CA GLU A 90 14.80 -1.56 -16.25
C GLU A 90 14.24 -1.43 -14.83
N THR A 91 13.05 -0.86 -14.74
CA THR A 91 12.33 -0.67 -13.48
C THR A 91 11.22 -1.70 -13.41
N LEU A 92 11.28 -2.60 -12.43
CA LEU A 92 10.22 -3.54 -12.12
C LEU A 92 9.30 -2.93 -11.06
N THR A 93 8.06 -2.61 -11.43
CA THR A 93 7.06 -2.10 -10.49
C THR A 93 6.28 -3.25 -9.86
N GLY A 94 6.09 -3.19 -8.54
CA GLY A 94 5.23 -4.11 -7.81
C GLY A 94 3.73 -3.86 -8.05
N PRO A 95 2.84 -4.60 -7.37
CA PRO A 95 1.40 -4.36 -7.44
C PRO A 95 1.06 -2.91 -7.09
N ALA A 96 0.17 -2.28 -7.87
CA ALA A 96 -0.24 -0.91 -7.60
C ALA A 96 -0.96 -0.83 -6.24
N ALA A 97 -0.53 0.09 -5.39
CA ALA A 97 -1.23 0.38 -4.15
C ALA A 97 -2.55 1.12 -4.45
N SER A 98 -3.66 0.62 -3.91
CA SER A 98 -4.98 1.21 -4.15
C SER A 98 -5.80 1.36 -2.87
N ILE A 99 -6.50 2.48 -2.79
CA ILE A 99 -7.55 2.75 -1.80
C ILE A 99 -8.81 3.07 -2.60
N THR A 100 -9.84 2.24 -2.45
CA THR A 100 -11.04 2.33 -3.30
C THR A 100 -12.32 2.27 -2.47
N SER A 101 -13.29 3.10 -2.85
CA SER A 101 -14.64 3.10 -2.29
C SER A 101 -15.66 3.04 -3.41
N LEU A 102 -16.78 2.35 -3.19
CA LEU A 102 -17.90 2.38 -4.14
C LEU A 102 -18.74 3.66 -4.02
N ASP A 103 -18.90 4.17 -2.80
CA ASP A 103 -19.78 5.30 -2.50
C ASP A 103 -18.97 6.55 -2.11
N SER A 104 -18.16 6.48 -1.04
CA SER A 104 -17.43 7.64 -0.51
C SER A 104 -16.06 7.27 0.07
N LEU A 105 -15.07 8.12 -0.21
CA LEU A 105 -13.72 8.07 0.35
C LEU A 105 -13.47 9.31 1.22
N THR A 106 -13.08 9.10 2.47
CA THR A 106 -12.67 10.16 3.39
C THR A 106 -11.27 9.87 3.92
N LEU A 107 -10.37 10.85 3.79
CA LEU A 107 -9.00 10.78 4.26
C LEU A 107 -8.76 11.95 5.22
N LYS A 108 -8.26 11.65 6.41
CA LYS A 108 -7.86 12.64 7.40
C LYS A 108 -6.48 12.27 7.94
N ALA A 109 -5.49 13.13 7.66
CA ALA A 109 -4.15 13.03 8.22
C ALA A 109 -3.86 14.33 8.97
N SER A 110 -3.22 14.24 10.12
CA SER A 110 -2.94 15.44 10.93
C SER A 110 -1.73 16.23 10.45
N ASN A 111 -0.83 15.61 9.68
CA ASN A 111 0.30 16.29 9.07
C ASN A 111 -0.08 17.17 7.86
N ASP A 112 -1.39 17.34 7.60
CA ASP A 112 -1.96 18.23 6.57
C ASP A 112 -2.34 19.63 7.16
N SER A 113 -1.63 20.09 8.19
CA SER A 113 -1.88 21.37 8.90
C SER A 113 -0.78 22.41 8.72
#